data_AF-A0A8D8Z7S3-F1
#
_entry.id   AF-A0A8D8Z7S3-F1
#
_cell.length_a   1.000
_cell.length_b   1.000
_cell.length_c   1.000
_cell.angle_alpha   90.00
_cell.angle_beta   90.00
_cell.angle_gamma   90.00
#
_symmetry.space_group_name_H-M   'P 1'
#
loop_
_entity.id
_entity.type
_entity.pdbx_description
1 polymer ?
#
loop_
_entity_poly.entity_id
_entity_poly.type
_entity_poly.pdbx_seq_one_letter_code
_entity_poly.pdbx_strand_id
1 'polypeptide(L)'
;KKKKNRKKKKKKLTKKSKHHSEDTELQQINPDQTTKQYNDNHIVSITVHESDLLLTDGQVLKPIVEVHVINMNSGHYLRKTSSTEETVSSVQTQVFDYHTNRCITPQWEETLHIPEPPSHIFTHDTVLLFEILDRSTHHRPSSLYHNHTTGSIGRVAWAFLKLFGPNGAENIGKKLRLQLYQPRSESRPVDKSVPLLMTPRY
;
A
#
# COMPACT_ATOMS: atom_id res chain seq x y z
N LYS A 1 -8.50 76.66 -7.71
CA LYS A 1 -9.66 76.01 -7.03
C LYS A 1 -9.15 75.06 -5.94
N LYS A 2 -9.59 75.27 -4.68
CA LYS A 2 -9.56 74.42 -3.43
C LYS A 2 -8.26 73.61 -3.10
N LYS A 3 -7.50 73.93 -2.02
CA LYS A 3 -7.66 73.52 -0.58
C LYS A 3 -7.60 71.98 -0.40
N LYS A 4 -6.86 71.29 0.49
CA LYS A 4 -6.21 71.50 1.81
C LYS A 4 -5.27 70.28 2.03
N ASN A 5 -4.02 70.39 2.50
CA ASN A 5 -3.54 70.55 3.88
C ASN A 5 -3.64 69.32 4.85
N ARG A 6 -2.44 68.91 5.32
CA ARG A 6 -2.01 68.41 6.67
C ARG A 6 -2.27 66.96 7.14
N LYS A 7 -1.13 66.23 7.23
CA LYS A 7 -0.47 65.66 8.43
C LYS A 7 -1.36 65.20 9.60
N LYS A 8 -1.13 63.98 10.10
CA LYS A 8 -1.04 63.70 11.55
C LYS A 8 -0.16 62.49 11.87
N LYS A 9 0.64 62.65 12.94
CA LYS A 9 1.74 61.84 13.44
C LYS A 9 1.35 61.34 14.85
N LYS A 10 1.67 60.08 15.18
CA LYS A 10 1.92 59.43 16.50
C LYS A 10 1.16 59.88 17.77
N LYS A 11 0.57 58.91 18.51
CA LYS A 11 0.90 58.47 19.92
C LYS A 11 -0.20 57.52 20.47
N LYS A 12 0.12 56.26 20.82
CA LYS A 12 0.29 55.65 22.18
C LYS A 12 -0.99 55.50 23.05
N LEU A 13 -1.41 54.26 23.39
CA LEU A 13 -1.37 53.60 24.73
C LEU A 13 -2.42 52.45 24.94
N THR A 14 -1.90 51.24 25.19
CA THR A 14 -2.26 50.19 26.20
C THR A 14 -3.56 49.34 26.25
N LYS A 15 -3.31 48.03 26.55
CA LYS A 15 -4.12 46.93 27.15
C LYS A 15 -5.20 46.31 26.24
N LYS A 16 -5.37 44.98 26.13
CA LYS A 16 -5.35 43.93 27.17
C LYS A 16 -5.10 42.55 26.53
N SER A 17 -4.34 41.71 27.25
CA SER A 17 -4.16 40.27 27.00
C SER A 17 -5.50 39.51 26.99
N LYS A 18 -5.65 38.59 26.02
CA LYS A 18 -6.38 37.32 26.17
C LYS A 18 -5.72 36.26 25.29
N HIS A 19 -4.96 35.42 25.95
CA HIS A 19 -4.52 34.09 25.49
C HIS A 19 -5.79 33.24 25.29
N HIS A 20 -6.04 32.76 24.08
CA HIS A 20 -6.90 31.59 23.86
C HIS A 20 -6.14 30.66 22.94
N SER A 21 -5.36 29.81 23.59
CA SER A 21 -4.89 28.53 23.08
C SER A 21 -6.12 27.69 22.76
N GLU A 22 -6.46 27.57 21.48
CA GLU A 22 -7.28 26.45 21.01
C GLU A 22 -6.34 25.25 20.93
N ASP A 23 -6.24 24.55 22.07
CA ASP A 23 -5.83 23.16 22.10
C ASP A 23 -6.74 22.40 21.14
N THR A 24 -6.20 22.05 19.97
CA THR A 24 -6.80 21.03 19.12
C THR A 24 -6.57 19.70 19.84
N GLU A 25 -7.47 19.36 20.75
CA GLU A 25 -7.58 18.01 21.28
C GLU A 25 -7.71 17.06 20.09
N LEU A 26 -6.65 16.31 19.84
CA LEU A 26 -6.71 15.09 19.04
C LEU A 26 -7.66 14.16 19.77
N GLN A 27 -8.94 14.20 19.42
CA GLN A 27 -9.90 13.21 19.85
C GLN A 27 -9.36 11.85 19.40
N GLN A 28 -8.87 11.07 20.37
CA GLN A 28 -8.66 9.65 20.20
C GLN A 28 -10.02 9.05 19.93
N ILE A 29 -10.30 8.85 18.64
CA ILE A 29 -11.47 8.08 18.20
C ILE A 29 -11.24 6.67 18.73
N ASN A 30 -12.11 6.24 19.66
CA ASN A 30 -12.14 4.85 20.09
C ASN A 30 -12.34 3.97 18.84
N PRO A 31 -11.44 3.01 18.55
CA PRO A 31 -11.52 2.17 17.35
C PRO A 31 -12.78 1.29 17.29
N ASP A 32 -13.56 1.22 18.37
CA ASP A 32 -14.75 0.37 18.50
C ASP A 32 -16.08 1.02 18.06
N GLN A 33 -16.12 2.31 17.69
CA GLN A 33 -17.40 3.02 17.53
C GLN A 33 -17.86 3.31 16.09
N THR A 34 -17.28 2.71 15.07
CA THR A 34 -17.84 2.84 13.70
C THR A 34 -17.49 1.66 12.79
N THR A 35 -17.85 0.44 13.19
CA THR A 35 -17.83 -0.69 12.24
C THR A 35 -18.98 -0.52 11.26
N LYS A 36 -18.71 0.18 10.16
CA LYS A 36 -19.56 0.16 8.97
C LYS A 36 -19.79 -1.30 8.60
N GLN A 37 -21.04 -1.76 8.67
CA GLN A 37 -21.35 -3.13 8.28
C GLN A 37 -21.26 -3.23 6.75
N TYR A 38 -20.41 -4.15 6.29
CA TYR A 38 -20.30 -4.47 4.88
C TYR A 38 -21.22 -5.66 4.57
N ASN A 39 -21.92 -5.60 3.44
CA ASN A 39 -22.80 -6.67 3.00
C ASN A 39 -21.96 -7.82 2.42
N ASP A 40 -22.03 -8.99 3.05
CA ASP A 40 -21.26 -10.18 2.66
C ASP A 40 -21.75 -10.85 1.38
N ASN A 41 -22.86 -10.38 0.80
CA ASN A 41 -23.28 -10.76 -0.54
C ASN A 41 -22.46 -10.05 -1.63
N HIS A 42 -21.61 -9.09 -1.28
CA HIS A 42 -20.70 -8.43 -2.22
C HIS A 42 -19.37 -9.15 -2.32
N ILE A 43 -18.69 -8.97 -3.45
CA ILE A 43 -17.34 -9.48 -3.70
C ILE A 43 -16.34 -8.35 -3.47
N VAL A 44 -15.27 -8.63 -2.73
CA VAL A 44 -14.14 -7.71 -2.60
C VAL A 44 -13.29 -7.79 -3.88
N SER A 45 -13.06 -6.64 -4.51
CA SER A 45 -12.20 -6.55 -5.68
C SER A 45 -11.16 -5.44 -5.57
N ILE A 46 -10.06 -5.64 -6.29
CA ILE A 46 -8.96 -4.68 -6.41
C ILE A 46 -8.64 -4.52 -7.89
N THR A 47 -8.66 -3.29 -8.39
CA THR A 47 -8.19 -3.00 -9.73
C THR A 47 -6.73 -2.55 -9.68
N VAL A 48 -5.85 -3.33 -10.30
CA VAL A 48 -4.45 -2.97 -10.52
C VAL A 48 -4.37 -2.23 -11.85
N HIS A 49 -4.18 -0.92 -11.79
CA HIS A 49 -4.13 -0.06 -12.98
C HIS A 49 -2.79 -0.17 -13.70
N GLU A 50 -1.74 0.37 -13.09
CA GLU A 50 -0.43 0.53 -13.70
C GLU A 50 0.64 0.74 -12.63
N SER A 51 1.91 0.71 -13.04
CA SER A 51 3.00 1.28 -12.25
C SER A 51 3.73 2.35 -13.03
N ASP A 52 4.41 3.24 -12.31
CA ASP A 52 5.46 4.06 -12.92
C ASP A 52 6.61 3.18 -13.44
N LEU A 53 7.64 3.82 -13.98
CA LEU A 53 8.84 3.15 -14.48
C LEU A 53 9.43 2.23 -13.38
N LEU A 54 9.36 0.92 -13.60
CA LEU A 54 10.09 -0.06 -12.80
C LEU A 54 11.57 0.04 -13.15
N LEU A 55 12.49 -0.26 -12.22
CA LEU A 55 13.94 -0.15 -12.49
C LEU A 55 14.31 -0.94 -13.77
N THR A 56 14.63 -0.17 -14.82
CA THR A 56 14.69 -0.58 -16.24
C THR A 56 16.10 -0.91 -16.70
N ASP A 57 16.96 -1.51 -15.87
CA ASP A 57 18.26 -2.03 -16.32
C ASP A 57 18.11 -3.24 -17.29
N GLY A 58 17.01 -3.32 -18.06
CA GLY A 58 16.65 -4.42 -18.95
C GLY A 58 16.32 -5.72 -18.20
N GLN A 59 16.18 -5.66 -16.89
CA GLN A 59 16.06 -6.83 -16.03
C GLN A 59 14.61 -7.30 -15.90
N VAL A 60 13.64 -6.39 -15.91
CA VAL A 60 12.20 -6.69 -15.76
C VAL A 60 11.54 -6.84 -17.13
N LEU A 61 11.11 -8.05 -17.49
CA LEU A 61 10.53 -8.32 -18.82
C LEU A 61 9.06 -8.72 -18.78
N LYS A 62 8.65 -9.45 -17.74
CA LYS A 62 7.32 -10.07 -17.63
C LYS A 62 6.73 -9.81 -16.24
N PRO A 63 6.49 -8.53 -15.88
CA PRO A 63 6.02 -8.21 -14.53
C PRO A 63 4.57 -8.63 -14.30
N ILE A 64 4.32 -9.12 -13.09
CA ILE A 64 3.00 -9.35 -12.49
C ILE A 64 2.91 -8.60 -11.17
N VAL A 65 1.69 -8.31 -10.74
CA VAL A 65 1.41 -7.88 -9.36
C VAL A 65 0.71 -9.01 -8.65
N GLU A 66 1.28 -9.47 -7.53
CA GLU A 66 0.66 -10.39 -6.59
C GLU A 66 0.19 -9.63 -5.36
N VAL A 67 -1.06 -9.86 -4.96
CA VAL A 67 -1.71 -9.17 -3.84
C VAL A 67 -2.01 -10.19 -2.75
N HIS A 68 -1.54 -9.89 -1.55
CA HIS A 68 -1.67 -10.71 -0.35
C HIS A 68 -2.53 -9.97 0.68
N VAL A 69 -3.34 -10.73 1.43
CA VAL A 69 -4.15 -10.21 2.53
C VAL A 69 -3.50 -10.60 3.85
N ILE A 70 -3.03 -9.61 4.60
CA ILE A 70 -2.19 -9.82 5.79
C ILE A 70 -2.89 -9.26 7.03
N ASN A 71 -2.86 -10.02 8.12
CA ASN A 71 -3.23 -9.53 9.44
C ASN A 71 -2.05 -8.73 10.04
N MET A 72 -2.25 -7.45 10.28
CA MET A 72 -1.22 -6.54 10.77
C MET A 72 -0.72 -6.87 12.18
N ASN A 73 -1.59 -7.40 13.04
CA ASN A 73 -1.25 -7.71 14.42
C ASN A 73 -0.31 -8.91 14.50
N SER A 74 -0.53 -9.91 13.64
CA SER A 74 0.27 -11.13 13.61
C SER A 74 1.41 -11.08 12.58
N GLY A 75 1.30 -10.23 11.55
CA GLY A 75 2.19 -10.22 10.39
C GLY A 75 2.03 -11.43 9.46
N HIS A 76 1.07 -12.31 9.73
CA HIS A 76 0.78 -13.49 8.92
C HIS A 76 -0.36 -13.24 7.93
N TYR A 77 -0.49 -14.13 6.95
CA TYR A 77 -1.66 -14.14 6.08
C TYR A 77 -2.96 -14.22 6.88
N LEU A 78 -3.97 -13.49 6.43
CA LEU A 78 -5.30 -13.51 7.03
C LEU A 78 -5.88 -14.93 6.92
N ARG A 79 -6.42 -15.48 8.01
CA ARG A 79 -7.12 -16.78 7.99
C ARG A 79 -8.45 -16.64 7.27
N LYS A 80 -8.93 -17.71 6.61
CA LYS A 80 -10.26 -17.72 6.02
C LYS A 80 -11.34 -17.75 7.11
N THR A 81 -12.52 -17.20 6.81
CA THR A 81 -13.71 -17.37 7.67
C THR A 81 -14.19 -18.82 7.71
N SER A 82 -13.99 -19.58 6.63
CA SER A 82 -14.46 -20.97 6.51
C SER A 82 -13.53 -22.02 7.11
N SER A 83 -12.28 -21.66 7.44
CA SER A 83 -11.28 -22.61 7.95
C SER A 83 -10.31 -21.93 8.90
N THR A 84 -10.01 -22.62 10.00
CA THR A 84 -9.01 -22.16 10.97
C THR A 84 -7.58 -22.48 10.56
N GLU A 85 -7.39 -23.39 9.59
CA GLU A 85 -6.08 -23.85 9.10
C GLU A 85 -5.66 -23.15 7.81
N GLU A 86 -6.63 -22.74 6.99
CA GLU A 86 -6.35 -22.10 5.70
C GLU A 86 -6.28 -20.57 5.80
N THR A 87 -5.42 -19.99 4.97
CA THR A 87 -5.29 -18.55 4.80
C THR A 87 -5.93 -18.10 3.50
N VAL A 88 -6.35 -16.83 3.44
CA VAL A 88 -6.82 -16.19 2.21
C VAL A 88 -5.72 -16.26 1.17
N SER A 89 -6.03 -16.86 0.02
CA SER A 89 -5.08 -17.01 -1.07
C SER A 89 -4.71 -15.65 -1.65
N SER A 90 -3.45 -15.50 -2.09
CA SER A 90 -3.07 -14.36 -2.91
C SER A 90 -3.77 -14.39 -4.26
N VAL A 91 -3.92 -13.21 -4.85
CA VAL A 91 -4.46 -13.02 -6.20
C VAL A 91 -3.43 -12.25 -7.02
N GLN A 92 -3.31 -12.55 -8.30
CA GLN A 92 -2.29 -11.94 -9.15
C GLN A 92 -2.85 -11.52 -10.49
N THR A 93 -2.26 -10.47 -11.06
CA THR A 93 -2.54 -10.06 -12.44
C THR A 93 -2.01 -11.07 -13.44
N GLN A 94 -2.50 -10.99 -14.67
CA GLN A 94 -1.84 -11.53 -15.83
C GLN A 94 -0.45 -10.90 -16.01
N VAL A 95 0.40 -11.65 -16.71
CA VAL A 95 1.74 -11.20 -17.08
C VAL A 95 1.62 -10.03 -18.04
N PHE A 96 2.23 -8.90 -17.70
CA PHE A 96 2.41 -7.81 -18.63
C PHE A 96 3.62 -8.09 -19.52
N ASP A 97 3.45 -8.03 -20.85
CA ASP A 97 4.56 -8.18 -21.80
C ASP A 97 4.90 -6.83 -22.45
N TYR A 98 6.07 -6.29 -22.10
CA TYR A 98 6.54 -5.02 -22.67
C TYR A 98 6.68 -5.07 -24.21
N HIS A 99 7.03 -6.22 -24.79
CA HIS A 99 7.26 -6.35 -26.23
C HIS A 99 5.95 -6.22 -27.00
N THR A 100 4.90 -6.88 -26.51
CA THR A 100 3.57 -6.89 -27.13
C THR A 100 2.90 -5.54 -26.95
N ASN A 101 3.01 -4.93 -25.77
CA ASN A 101 2.32 -3.69 -25.43
C ASN A 101 3.03 -2.42 -25.92
N ARG A 102 4.33 -2.48 -26.23
CA ARG A 102 5.14 -1.34 -26.70
C ARG A 102 5.10 -0.11 -25.78
N CYS A 103 4.96 -0.34 -24.48
CA CYS A 103 4.99 0.68 -23.43
C CYS A 103 6.27 0.57 -22.59
N ILE A 104 6.66 1.64 -21.91
CA ILE A 104 7.79 1.63 -20.96
C ILE A 104 7.34 1.45 -19.50
N THR A 105 6.05 1.63 -19.24
CA THR A 105 5.40 1.39 -17.96
C THR A 105 4.39 0.25 -18.11
N PRO A 106 4.27 -0.64 -17.12
CA PRO A 106 3.29 -1.71 -17.17
C PRO A 106 1.90 -1.16 -16.84
N GLN A 107 0.92 -1.53 -17.67
CA GLN A 107 -0.48 -1.17 -17.51
C GLN A 107 -1.29 -2.47 -17.53
N TRP A 108 -1.77 -2.88 -16.36
CA TRP A 108 -2.56 -4.10 -16.22
C TRP A 108 -4.04 -3.84 -16.45
N GLU A 109 -4.57 -2.75 -15.89
CA GLU A 109 -6.00 -2.42 -15.89
C GLU A 109 -6.90 -3.64 -15.55
N GLU A 110 -6.45 -4.42 -14.58
CA GLU A 110 -7.02 -5.74 -14.25
C GLU A 110 -7.69 -5.73 -12.88
N THR A 111 -8.89 -6.29 -12.82
CA THR A 111 -9.64 -6.43 -11.56
C THR A 111 -9.50 -7.84 -11.00
N LEU A 112 -8.94 -7.93 -9.81
CA LEU A 112 -8.72 -9.17 -9.05
C LEU A 112 -9.81 -9.32 -7.99
N HIS A 113 -10.33 -10.54 -7.82
CA HIS A 113 -11.36 -10.86 -6.84
C HIS A 113 -10.75 -11.59 -5.64
N ILE A 114 -10.86 -11.02 -4.45
CA ILE A 114 -10.40 -11.68 -3.22
C ILE A 114 -11.47 -12.69 -2.79
N PRO A 115 -11.11 -13.96 -2.57
CA PRO A 115 -12.06 -15.03 -2.26
C PRO A 115 -12.46 -15.03 -0.77
N GLU A 116 -12.94 -13.90 -0.26
CA GLU A 116 -13.29 -13.73 1.16
C GLU A 116 -14.36 -12.63 1.32
N PRO A 117 -15.32 -12.78 2.27
CA PRO A 117 -16.36 -11.79 2.49
C PRO A 117 -15.82 -10.40 2.91
N PRO A 118 -16.47 -9.32 2.46
CA PRO A 118 -16.17 -7.95 2.86
C PRO A 118 -16.04 -7.71 4.36
N SER A 119 -16.91 -8.29 5.20
CA SER A 119 -16.87 -8.11 6.65
C SER A 119 -15.57 -8.59 7.29
N HIS A 120 -14.92 -9.60 6.69
CA HIS A 120 -13.67 -10.17 7.19
C HIS A 120 -12.43 -9.45 6.65
N ILE A 121 -12.52 -8.91 5.42
CA ILE A 121 -11.42 -8.15 4.82
C ILE A 121 -11.36 -6.72 5.37
N PHE A 122 -12.49 -6.02 5.45
CA PHE A 122 -12.55 -4.61 5.79
C PHE A 122 -12.51 -4.37 7.30
N THR A 123 -11.37 -4.72 7.91
CA THR A 123 -11.05 -4.45 9.32
C THR A 123 -9.84 -3.51 9.45
N HIS A 124 -9.68 -2.89 10.62
CA HIS A 124 -8.52 -2.03 10.93
C HIS A 124 -7.19 -2.80 10.99
N ASP A 125 -7.25 -4.11 11.19
CA ASP A 125 -6.09 -4.99 11.31
C ASP A 125 -5.70 -5.64 9.98
N THR A 126 -6.43 -5.39 8.89
CA THR A 126 -6.10 -5.93 7.57
C THR A 126 -5.26 -4.95 6.76
N VAL A 127 -4.16 -5.43 6.21
CA VAL A 127 -3.34 -4.73 5.21
C VAL A 127 -3.26 -5.55 3.93
N LEU A 128 -3.36 -4.88 2.80
CA LEU A 128 -3.08 -5.47 1.49
C LEU A 128 -1.60 -5.25 1.19
N LEU A 129 -0.87 -6.33 0.90
CA LEU A 129 0.52 -6.28 0.47
C LEU A 129 0.58 -6.58 -1.03
N PHE A 130 1.29 -5.74 -1.77
CA PHE A 130 1.46 -5.86 -3.22
C PHE A 130 2.93 -6.22 -3.48
N GLU A 131 3.20 -7.35 -4.11
CA GLU A 131 4.53 -7.71 -4.62
C GLU A 131 4.54 -7.59 -6.15
N ILE A 132 5.52 -6.89 -6.70
CA ILE A 132 5.79 -6.90 -8.14
C ILE A 132 6.86 -7.97 -8.39
N LEU A 133 6.49 -8.98 -9.16
CA LEU A 133 7.36 -10.09 -9.53
C LEU A 133 7.63 -10.08 -11.04
N ASP A 134 8.80 -10.52 -11.48
CA ASP A 134 9.13 -10.77 -12.88
C ASP A 134 9.16 -12.28 -13.15
N ARG A 135 8.28 -12.74 -14.03
CA ARG A 135 8.18 -14.14 -14.46
C ARG A 135 9.21 -14.52 -15.52
N SER A 136 10.10 -13.62 -15.93
CA SER A 136 11.18 -13.89 -16.90
C SER A 136 12.29 -14.82 -16.38
N THR A 137 12.26 -15.13 -15.08
CA THR A 137 13.33 -15.78 -14.31
C THR A 137 13.69 -17.20 -14.74
N HIS A 138 12.90 -17.87 -15.58
CA HIS A 138 13.23 -19.21 -16.07
C HIS A 138 14.39 -19.26 -17.09
N HIS A 139 14.86 -18.12 -17.61
CA HIS A 139 15.86 -18.09 -18.70
C HIS A 139 17.18 -17.35 -18.39
N ARG A 140 17.40 -16.81 -17.19
CA ARG A 140 18.67 -16.09 -16.91
C ARG A 140 19.74 -17.00 -16.30
N PRO A 141 20.99 -16.95 -16.78
CA PRO A 141 22.11 -17.71 -16.21
C PRO A 141 22.46 -17.20 -14.80
N SER A 142 22.79 -18.14 -13.91
CA SER A 142 23.14 -17.90 -12.49
C SER A 142 24.20 -16.80 -12.26
N SER A 143 25.02 -16.48 -13.27
CA SER A 143 26.12 -15.50 -13.19
C SER A 143 25.68 -14.03 -13.24
N LEU A 144 24.50 -13.72 -13.80
CA LEU A 144 23.94 -12.35 -13.76
C LEU A 144 23.25 -12.03 -12.42
N TYR A 145 23.11 -13.03 -11.56
CA TYR A 145 22.52 -12.91 -10.22
C TYR A 145 23.58 -12.57 -9.15
N HIS A 146 24.64 -11.84 -9.51
CA HIS A 146 25.83 -11.63 -8.66
C HIS A 146 25.54 -11.05 -7.25
N ASN A 147 24.32 -10.56 -6.98
CA ASN A 147 23.87 -10.10 -5.66
C ASN A 147 22.55 -10.73 -5.16
N HIS A 148 22.04 -11.79 -5.80
CA HIS A 148 20.79 -12.44 -5.43
C HIS A 148 21.08 -13.80 -4.80
N THR A 149 21.08 -13.82 -3.48
CA THR A 149 20.92 -15.04 -2.70
C THR A 149 19.64 -15.75 -3.12
N THR A 150 19.71 -17.07 -3.11
CA THR A 150 18.86 -18.11 -3.73
C THR A 150 17.35 -18.09 -3.40
N GLY A 151 16.79 -16.99 -2.88
CA GLY A 151 15.37 -16.79 -2.58
C GLY A 151 14.73 -15.52 -3.17
N SER A 152 15.47 -14.61 -3.81
CA SER A 152 14.95 -13.33 -4.33
C SER A 152 14.63 -13.33 -5.82
N ILE A 153 14.49 -14.51 -6.43
CA ILE A 153 14.35 -14.66 -7.89
C ILE A 153 13.05 -13.97 -8.35
N GLY A 154 13.21 -12.88 -9.10
CA GLY A 154 12.10 -12.17 -9.74
C GLY A 154 11.42 -11.10 -8.90
N ARG A 155 11.79 -10.84 -7.65
CA ARG A 155 11.16 -9.76 -6.87
C ARG A 155 11.68 -8.40 -7.33
N VAL A 156 10.79 -7.55 -7.82
CA VAL A 156 11.13 -6.23 -8.37
C VAL A 156 10.92 -5.15 -7.33
N ALA A 157 9.74 -5.12 -6.72
CA ALA A 157 9.33 -4.11 -5.75
C ALA A 157 8.16 -4.63 -4.92
N TRP A 158 7.81 -3.91 -3.85
CA TRP A 158 6.60 -4.17 -3.09
C TRP A 158 5.98 -2.89 -2.56
N ALA A 159 4.69 -2.92 -2.24
CA ALA A 159 3.96 -1.84 -1.60
C ALA A 159 2.92 -2.40 -0.63
N PHE A 160 2.30 -1.55 0.17
CA PHE A 160 1.21 -1.97 1.04
C PHE A 160 0.12 -0.90 1.11
N LEU A 161 -1.10 -1.32 1.44
CA LEU A 161 -2.25 -0.46 1.64
C LEU A 161 -2.99 -0.85 2.91
N LYS A 162 -3.04 0.07 3.88
CA LYS A 162 -3.98 -0.01 4.99
C LYS A 162 -5.36 0.40 4.51
N LEU A 163 -6.36 -0.45 4.76
CA LEU A 163 -7.74 -0.20 4.34
C LEU A 163 -8.38 0.98 5.07
N PHE A 164 -7.94 1.23 6.31
CA PHE A 164 -8.32 2.37 7.12
C PHE A 164 -7.07 3.14 7.56
N GLY A 165 -7.09 4.45 7.35
CA GLY A 165 -6.03 5.36 7.81
C GLY A 165 -6.04 5.53 9.34
N PRO A 166 -4.98 6.13 9.92
CA PRO A 166 -4.90 6.38 11.37
C PRO A 166 -6.03 7.28 11.92
N ASN A 167 -6.66 8.07 11.05
CA ASN A 167 -7.78 8.94 11.36
C ASN A 167 -9.15 8.31 11.03
N GLY A 168 -9.20 7.00 10.74
CA GLY A 168 -10.42 6.31 10.30
C GLY A 168 -10.80 6.54 8.83
N ALA A 169 -10.00 7.28 8.05
CA ALA A 169 -10.31 7.51 6.64
C ALA A 169 -10.23 6.20 5.83
N GLU A 170 -11.30 5.89 5.10
CA GLU A 170 -11.37 4.70 4.25
C GLU A 170 -10.50 4.85 2.98
N ASN A 171 -9.76 3.79 2.65
CA ASN A 171 -8.98 3.66 1.42
C ASN A 171 -9.65 2.79 0.35
N ILE A 172 -10.98 2.68 0.42
CA ILE A 172 -11.81 1.81 -0.43
C ILE A 172 -12.57 2.68 -1.45
N GLY A 173 -12.84 2.13 -2.65
CA GLY A 173 -13.70 2.77 -3.65
C GLY A 173 -13.07 3.97 -4.38
N LYS A 174 -11.75 4.12 -4.33
CA LYS A 174 -11.01 5.19 -5.00
C LYS A 174 -9.70 4.68 -5.61
N LYS A 175 -9.23 5.35 -6.66
CA LYS A 175 -7.91 5.10 -7.26
C LYS A 175 -6.82 5.68 -6.34
N LEU A 176 -5.83 4.88 -6.00
CA LEU A 176 -4.72 5.24 -5.13
C LEU A 176 -3.38 4.96 -5.82
N ARG A 177 -2.37 5.82 -5.57
CA ARG A 177 -0.98 5.59 -5.97
C ARG A 177 -0.19 5.16 -4.74
N LEU A 178 0.42 3.98 -4.80
CA LEU A 178 1.21 3.43 -3.71
C LEU A 178 2.71 3.66 -3.98
N GLN A 179 3.46 3.96 -2.91
CA GLN A 179 4.92 4.00 -2.99
C GLN A 179 5.45 2.57 -3.06
N LEU A 180 6.28 2.31 -4.08
CA LEU A 180 7.02 1.06 -4.21
C LEU A 180 8.32 1.11 -3.39
N TYR A 181 8.62 0.00 -2.72
CA TYR A 181 9.81 -0.23 -1.94
C TYR A 181 10.64 -1.34 -2.59
N GLN A 182 11.97 -1.23 -2.48
CA GLN A 182 12.86 -2.25 -3.02
C GLN A 182 12.85 -3.50 -2.12
N PRO A 183 12.85 -4.72 -2.69
CA PRO A 183 13.00 -5.95 -1.93
C PRO A 183 14.39 -6.00 -1.29
N ARG A 184 14.48 -6.58 -0.09
CA ARG A 184 15.76 -6.82 0.57
C ARG A 184 16.43 -8.04 -0.10
N SER A 185 17.75 -7.97 -0.33
CA SER A 185 18.53 -9.15 -0.70
C SER A 185 18.70 -10.02 0.56
N GLU A 186 17.96 -11.12 0.68
CA GLU A 186 17.96 -11.97 1.88
C GLU A 186 18.82 -13.21 1.69
N SER A 187 19.83 -13.37 2.55
CA SER A 187 20.75 -14.51 2.57
C SER A 187 20.34 -15.64 3.53
N ARG A 188 19.05 -15.77 3.90
CA ARG A 188 18.60 -16.74 4.92
C ARG A 188 17.35 -17.56 4.53
N PRO A 189 17.13 -18.72 5.17
CA PRO A 189 15.99 -19.60 4.88
C PRO A 189 14.67 -18.96 5.27
N VAL A 190 13.65 -19.20 4.46
CA VAL A 190 12.34 -18.55 4.47
C VAL A 190 11.31 -19.45 5.14
N ASP A 191 10.60 -18.94 6.16
CA ASP A 191 9.35 -19.54 6.62
C ASP A 191 8.22 -19.18 5.64
N LYS A 192 7.54 -20.19 5.08
CA LYS A 192 6.46 -20.00 4.09
C LYS A 192 5.15 -19.48 4.69
N SER A 193 5.01 -19.54 6.01
CA SER A 193 3.80 -19.08 6.72
C SER A 193 3.79 -17.56 7.00
N VAL A 194 4.90 -16.89 6.71
CA VAL A 194 5.09 -15.44 6.87
C VAL A 194 5.39 -14.85 5.50
N PRO A 195 4.76 -13.73 5.09
CA PRO A 195 5.25 -12.95 3.98
C PRO A 195 6.70 -12.57 4.25
N LEU A 196 7.58 -12.90 3.32
CA LEU A 196 9.02 -12.74 3.46
C LEU A 196 9.49 -11.35 3.89
N LEU A 197 8.68 -10.32 3.64
CA LEU A 197 8.97 -8.93 3.97
C LEU A 197 8.70 -8.55 5.43
N MET A 198 8.05 -9.43 6.21
CA MET A 198 7.61 -9.17 7.59
C MET A 198 8.29 -10.04 8.64
N THR A 199 9.35 -10.78 8.29
CA THR A 199 10.10 -11.59 9.26
C THR A 199 10.82 -10.67 10.28
N PRO A 200 10.59 -10.85 11.60
CA PRO A 200 11.23 -10.01 12.62
C PRO A 200 12.75 -10.21 12.62
N ARG A 201 13.49 -9.12 12.80
CA ARG A 201 14.93 -9.16 13.07
C ARG A 201 15.14 -9.27 14.58
N TYR A 202 15.87 -10.28 15.02
CA TYR A 202 16.58 -10.28 16.31
C TYR A 202 18.07 -10.25 16.03
#